data_AF-A0A445BNT8-F1
#
_entry.id   AF-A0A445BNT8-F1
#
_cell.length_a   1.000
_cell.length_b   1.000
_cell.length_c   1.000
_cell.angle_alpha   90.00
_cell.angle_beta   90.00
_cell.angle_gamma   90.00
#
_symmetry.space_group_name_H-M   'P 1'
#
loop_
_entity.id
_entity.type
_entity.pdbx_description
1 polymer ?
#
loop_
_entity_poly.entity_id
_entity_poly.type
_entity_poly.pdbx_seq_one_letter_code
_entity_poly.pdbx_strand_id
1 'polypeptide(L)' 'MTFNTLKVAAKFYMDYAKAVGFSTRVQSTNKKKNEIKNELITCSREEKWK' A
#
# COMPACT_ATOMS: atom_id res chain seq x y z
N MET A 1 -11.83 -6.74 6.87
CA MET A 1 -10.64 -6.70 7.74
C MET A 1 -10.55 -5.30 8.32
N THR A 2 -10.38 -5.16 9.64
CA THR A 2 -10.35 -3.85 10.34
C THR A 2 -8.97 -3.63 10.96
N PHE A 3 -8.42 -2.43 10.78
CA PHE A 3 -7.11 -2.05 11.30
C PHE A 3 -7.22 -0.85 12.23
N ASN A 4 -6.48 -0.87 13.34
CA ASN A 4 -6.50 0.21 14.34
C ASN A 4 -5.73 1.46 13.88
N THR A 5 -4.82 1.32 12.91
CA THR A 5 -4.05 2.43 12.35
C THR A 5 -3.78 2.22 10.87
N LEU A 6 -3.63 3.32 10.13
CA LEU A 6 -3.23 3.28 8.71
C LEU A 6 -1.88 2.59 8.51
N LYS A 7 -0.94 2.74 9.45
CA LYS A 7 0.38 2.12 9.38
C LYS A 7 0.31 0.59 9.38
N VAL A 8 -0.59 0.01 10.17
CA VAL A 8 -0.80 -1.45 10.23
C VAL A 8 -1.50 -1.94 8.96
N ALA A 9 -2.51 -1.19 8.48
CA ALA A 9 -3.19 -1.51 7.22
C ALA A 9 -2.21 -1.50 6.03
N ALA A 10 -1.39 -0.45 5.92
CA ALA A 10 -0.41 -0.30 4.85
C ALA A 10 0.61 -1.45 4.86
N LYS A 11 1.16 -1.80 6.02
CA LYS A 11 2.08 -2.95 6.16
C LYS A 11 1.43 -4.25 5.68
N PHE A 12 0.20 -4.51 6.10
CA PHE A 12 -0.53 -5.72 5.68
C PHE A 12 -0.69 -5.80 4.16
N TYR A 13 -1.13 -4.71 3.51
CA TYR A 13 -1.31 -4.70 2.05
C TYR A 13 0.01 -4.82 1.29
N MET A 14 1.10 -4.24 1.81
CA MET A 14 2.43 -4.38 1.21
C MET A 14 2.96 -5.82 1.31
N ASP A 15 2.84 -6.46 2.47
CA ASP A 15 3.25 -7.84 2.68
C ASP A 15 2.44 -8.82 1.81
N TYR A 16 1.12 -8.60 1.71
CA TYR A 16 0.25 -9.37 0.84
C TYR A 16 0.64 -9.20 -0.64
N ALA A 17 0.80 -7.97 -1.11
CA ALA A 17 1.15 -7.70 -2.50
C ALA A 17 2.48 -8.38 -2.89
N LYS A 18 3.49 -8.30 -2.01
CA LYS A 18 4.78 -8.98 -2.20
C LYS A 18 4.62 -10.51 -2.31
N ALA A 19 3.79 -11.12 -1.46
CA ALA A 19 3.54 -12.56 -1.49
C ALA A 19 2.89 -13.02 -2.82
N VAL A 20 2.04 -12.18 -3.41
CA VAL A 20 1.33 -12.48 -4.66
C VAL A 20 2.16 -12.11 -5.91
N GLY A 21 3.37 -11.55 -5.74
CA GLY A 21 4.25 -11.14 -6.84
C GLY A 21 3.87 -9.80 -7.47
N PHE A 22 3.33 -8.91 -6.66
CA PHE A 22 3.12 -7.51 -7.02
C PHE A 22 4.21 -6.65 -6.39
N SER A 23 4.69 -5.70 -7.18
CA SER A 23 5.48 -4.58 -6.68
C SER A 23 4.53 -3.48 -6.21
N THR A 24 4.79 -2.94 -5.02
CA THR A 24 4.01 -1.85 -4.44
C THR A 24 4.75 -0.53 -4.56
N ARG A 25 4.09 0.51 -5.05
CA ARG A 25 4.60 1.88 -5.04
C ARG A 25 3.60 2.79 -4.35
N VAL A 26 4.05 3.53 -3.35
CA VAL A 26 3.27 4.60 -2.73
C VAL A 26 3.35 5.82 -3.64
N GLN A 27 2.21 6.28 -4.15
CA GLN A 27 2.17 7.35 -5.15
C GLN A 27 1.91 8.72 -4.52
N SER A 28 0.95 8.79 -3.60
CA SER A 28 0.50 10.06 -3.02
C SER A 28 -0.04 9.87 -1.61
N THR A 29 0.36 10.73 -0.68
CA THR A 29 -0.25 10.84 0.66
C THR A 29 -0.95 12.20 0.74
N ASN A 30 -2.27 12.24 0.66
CA ASN A 30 -3.00 13.50 0.80
C ASN A 30 -3.04 13.90 2.28
N LYS A 31 -2.33 14.97 2.63
CA LYS A 31 -2.26 15.52 3.99
C LYS A 31 -3.12 16.79 4.06
N LYS A 32 -4.06 16.85 4.99
CA LYS A 32 -4.75 18.10 5.34
C LYS A 32 -4.27 18.54 6.72
N LYS A 33 -3.56 19.66 6.79
CA LYS A 33 -2.83 20.10 7.99
C LYS A 33 -1.86 19.00 8.48
N ASN A 34 -2.13 18.40 9.63
CA ASN A 34 -1.30 17.39 10.29
C ASN A 34 -1.89 15.97 10.18
N GLU A 35 -3.01 15.82 9.47
CA GLU A 35 -3.74 14.57 9.37
C GLU A 35 -3.64 14.00 7.94
N ILE A 36 -3.22 12.73 7.85
CA ILE A 36 -3.22 11.99 6.58
C ILE A 36 -4.66 11.58 6.31
N LYS A 37 -5.25 12.11 5.23
CA LYS A 37 -6.62 11.80 4.84
C LYS A 37 -6.72 10.50 4.07
N ASN A 38 -5.75 10.27 3.18
CA ASN A 38 -5.64 9.05 2.41
C ASN A 38 -4.20 8.86 1.95
N GLU A 39 -3.84 7.60 1.82
CA GLU A 39 -2.59 7.17 1.20
C GLU A 39 -2.97 6.28 0.02
N LEU A 40 -2.47 6.63 -1.17
CA LEU A 40 -2.70 5.86 -2.38
C LEU A 40 -1.51 4.94 -2.62
N ILE A 41 -1.78 3.64 -2.54
CA ILE A 41 -0.82 2.58 -2.84
C ILE A 41 -1.23 1.97 -4.17
N THR A 42 -0.31 1.98 -5.13
CA THR A 42 -0.51 1.37 -6.44
C THR A 42 0.31 0.08 -6.50
N CYS A 43 -0.32 -1.01 -6.93
CA CYS A 43 0.32 -2.30 -7.12
C CYS A 43 0.42 -2.63 -8.60
N SER A 44 1.63 -2.90 -9.08
CA SER A 44 1.87 -3.38 -10.44
C SER A 44 2.33 -4.83 -10.37
N ARG A 45 1.76 -5.69 -11.20
CA ARG A 45 2.18 -7.09 -11.25
C ARG A 45 3.60 -7.14 -11.76
N GLU A 46 4.50 -7.80 -11.04
CA GLU A 46 5.79 -8.12 -11.62
C GLU A 46 5.53 -9.18 -12.68
N GLU A 47 5.71 -8.83 -13.96
CA GLU A 47 5.81 -9.84 -15.00
C GLU A 47 7.00 -10.72 -14.65
N LYS A 48 6.70 -11.89 -14.08
CA LYS A 48 7.65 -13.00 -14.07
C LYS A 48 7.81 -13.41 -15.52
N TRP A 49 8.78 -12.82 -16.20
CA TRP A 49 9.28 -13.33 -17.48
C TRP A 49 9.52 -14.83 -17.30
N LYS A 50 8.83 -15.62 -18.12
CA LYS A 50 8.87 -17.07 -18.12
C LYS A 50 10.09 -17.58 -18.87
#